data_AF-A0A3Q0CL79-F1
#
_entry.id   AF-A0A3Q0CL79-F1
#
_cell.length_a   1.000
_cell.length_b   1.000
_cell.length_c   1.000
_cell.angle_alpha   90.00
_cell.angle_beta   90.00
_cell.angle_gamma   90.00
#
_symmetry.space_group_name_H-M   'P 1'
#
loop_
_entity.id
_entity.type
_entity.pdbx_description
1 polymer ?
#
loop_
_entity_poly.entity_id
_entity_poly.type
_entity_poly.pdbx_seq_one_letter_code
_entity_poly.pdbx_strand_id
1 'polypeptide(L)'
;MEPRRVTPGPPSQDSAGSAGSAAELVYHLAGALGTELQALARRFGPDAAAGLVPLVVRALELLEKAAVGPAPDSLQVSAQQAELELRRLREENQRLRGELSSGPQEERALLRQLKEVTDRQRDELRAHSRDLKRRSQETEALQEQLQRLLLVNSELRHKLAAVQTQLRAAQDRERERQIALDGSRQLAEEQSLEPEEATPDDRVDTLQQPGRPPEAVQCGFSREELKQILQERNELKANVFLLKEELAYFQR
;
A
#
# COMPACT_ATOMS: atom_id res chain seq x y z
N MET A 1 14.90 -22.69 -40.86
CA MET A 1 15.83 -22.13 -41.87
C MET A 1 16.84 -21.25 -41.14
N GLU A 2 18.03 -21.76 -40.87
CA GLU A 2 19.12 -20.97 -40.27
C GLU A 2 20.27 -20.86 -41.28
N PRO A 3 20.83 -19.66 -41.54
CA PRO A 3 21.98 -19.51 -42.43
C PRO A 3 23.28 -19.87 -41.70
N ARG A 4 23.95 -20.94 -42.14
CA ARG A 4 25.30 -21.30 -41.70
C ARG A 4 26.27 -20.16 -42.03
N ARG A 5 26.99 -19.65 -41.02
CA ARG A 5 28.13 -18.75 -41.26
C ARG A 5 29.31 -19.54 -41.82
N VAL A 6 29.74 -19.19 -43.02
CA VAL A 6 31.01 -19.66 -43.58
C VAL A 6 32.14 -18.80 -43.00
N THR A 7 33.11 -19.42 -42.34
CA THR A 7 34.37 -18.78 -41.94
C THR A 7 35.33 -18.76 -43.13
N PRO A 8 35.84 -17.60 -43.57
CA PRO A 8 36.95 -17.58 -44.51
C PRO A 8 38.23 -18.00 -43.79
N GLY A 9 38.94 -18.99 -44.33
CA GLY A 9 40.29 -19.35 -43.88
C GLY A 9 41.32 -18.28 -44.26
N PRO A 10 42.47 -18.23 -43.58
CA PRO A 10 43.53 -17.28 -43.93
C PRO A 10 44.15 -17.63 -45.30
N PRO A 11 44.49 -16.64 -46.14
CA PRO A 11 45.27 -16.89 -47.35
C PRO A 11 46.70 -17.28 -46.98
N SER A 12 47.12 -18.46 -47.41
CA SER A 12 48.49 -18.95 -47.30
C SER A 12 49.44 -18.08 -48.12
N GLN A 13 50.30 -17.30 -47.46
CA GLN A 13 51.35 -16.49 -48.07
C GLN A 13 52.58 -17.35 -48.42
N ASP A 14 52.43 -18.24 -49.41
CA ASP A 14 53.54 -19.00 -49.98
C ASP A 14 53.97 -18.39 -51.33
N SER A 15 54.90 -17.43 -51.28
CA SER A 15 55.84 -17.09 -52.37
C SER A 15 56.84 -16.03 -51.90
N ALA A 16 57.76 -16.43 -51.03
CA ALA A 16 58.93 -15.64 -50.65
C ALA A 16 59.94 -15.54 -51.82
N GLY A 17 59.57 -14.77 -52.85
CA GLY A 17 60.38 -14.53 -54.04
C GLY A 17 61.21 -13.26 -53.93
N SER A 18 62.33 -13.31 -53.19
CA SER A 18 63.49 -12.40 -53.30
C SER A 18 63.21 -10.91 -53.58
N ALA A 19 62.22 -10.32 -52.91
CA ALA A 19 62.04 -8.87 -52.89
C ALA A 19 63.02 -8.28 -51.89
N GLY A 20 64.24 -7.95 -52.35
CA GLY A 20 65.14 -7.07 -51.60
C GLY A 20 64.41 -5.78 -51.24
N SER A 21 64.72 -5.20 -50.08
CA SER A 21 64.00 -4.03 -49.58
C SER A 21 64.01 -2.89 -50.61
N ALA A 22 63.03 -1.97 -50.53
CA ALA A 22 62.99 -0.83 -51.44
C ALA A 22 64.29 0.00 -51.40
N ALA A 23 65.00 0.01 -50.27
CA ALA A 23 66.33 0.59 -50.12
C ALA A 23 67.42 -0.18 -50.90
N GLU A 24 67.43 -1.52 -50.88
CA GLU A 24 68.33 -2.34 -51.71
C GLU A 24 68.12 -2.09 -53.21
N LEU A 25 66.87 -1.94 -53.66
CA LEU A 25 66.56 -1.59 -55.05
C LEU A 25 67.09 -0.20 -55.43
N VAL A 26 66.98 0.79 -54.53
CA VAL A 26 67.58 2.12 -54.71
C VAL A 26 69.12 2.05 -54.75
N TYR A 27 69.74 1.21 -53.92
CA TYR A 27 71.20 1.01 -53.91
C TYR A 27 71.71 0.35 -55.20
N HIS A 28 71.02 -0.67 -55.71
CA HIS A 28 71.35 -1.28 -57.00
C HIS A 28 71.17 -0.30 -58.17
N LEU A 29 70.10 0.51 -58.15
CA LEU A 29 69.87 1.57 -59.14
C LEU A 29 70.97 2.65 -59.09
N ALA A 30 71.41 3.05 -57.90
CA ALA A 30 72.51 3.99 -57.71
C ALA A 30 73.82 3.48 -58.33
N GLY A 31 74.12 2.18 -58.18
CA GLY A 31 75.26 1.54 -58.82
C GLY A 31 75.19 1.59 -60.36
N ALA A 32 74.04 1.23 -60.94
CA ALA A 32 73.82 1.28 -62.39
C ALA A 32 73.94 2.72 -62.94
N LEU A 33 73.28 3.69 -62.29
CA LEU A 33 73.39 5.11 -62.64
C LEU A 33 74.83 5.62 -62.54
N GLY A 34 75.60 5.18 -61.53
CA GLY A 34 77.02 5.49 -61.40
C GLY A 34 77.84 5.02 -62.61
N THR A 35 77.59 3.81 -63.12
CA THR A 35 78.29 3.30 -64.31
C THR A 35 77.95 4.06 -65.58
N GLU A 36 76.68 4.45 -65.78
CA GLU A 36 76.27 5.27 -66.94
C GLU A 36 76.82 6.71 -66.86
N LEU A 37 76.82 7.33 -65.68
CA LEU A 37 77.43 8.64 -65.46
C LEU A 37 78.95 8.61 -65.72
N GLN A 38 79.62 7.52 -65.36
CA GLN A 38 81.05 7.35 -65.66
C GLN A 38 81.29 7.09 -67.17
N ALA A 39 80.38 6.40 -67.86
CA ALA A 39 80.42 6.26 -69.32
C ALA A 39 80.20 7.61 -70.03
N LEU A 40 79.29 8.45 -69.52
CA LEU A 40 79.06 9.81 -70.01
C LEU A 40 80.28 10.70 -69.82
N ALA A 41 80.90 10.69 -68.63
CA ALA A 41 82.15 11.41 -68.34
C ALA A 41 83.31 11.00 -69.27
N ARG A 42 83.41 9.70 -69.62
CA ARG A 42 84.42 9.20 -70.58
C ARG A 42 84.17 9.65 -72.02
N ARG A 43 82.91 9.93 -72.41
CA ARG A 43 82.54 10.30 -73.79
C ARG A 43 82.49 11.81 -74.02
N PHE A 44 82.09 12.58 -73.02
CA PHE A 44 81.83 14.03 -73.14
C PHE A 44 82.70 14.89 -72.20
N GLY A 45 83.65 14.30 -71.49
CA GLY A 45 84.52 14.97 -70.53
C GLY A 45 83.93 15.03 -69.11
N PRO A 46 84.77 15.28 -68.09
CA PRO A 46 84.35 15.27 -66.69
C PRO A 46 83.34 16.39 -66.38
N ASP A 47 83.48 17.55 -67.01
CA ASP A 47 82.64 18.73 -66.75
C ASP A 47 81.16 18.50 -67.10
N ALA A 48 80.89 17.68 -68.12
CA ALA A 48 79.54 17.28 -68.51
C ALA A 48 78.82 16.41 -67.46
N ALA A 49 79.58 15.63 -66.67
CA ALA A 49 79.04 14.81 -65.59
C ALA A 49 79.04 15.54 -64.24
N ALA A 50 79.99 16.45 -64.00
CA ALA A 50 80.22 17.11 -62.72
C ALA A 50 78.99 17.87 -62.18
N GLY A 51 78.20 18.50 -63.05
CA GLY A 51 76.95 19.18 -62.66
C GLY A 51 75.77 18.24 -62.40
N LEU A 52 75.76 17.05 -63.00
CA LEU A 52 74.65 16.10 -62.93
C LEU A 52 74.75 15.16 -61.71
N VAL A 53 75.97 14.74 -61.33
CA VAL A 53 76.21 13.82 -60.20
C VAL A 53 75.56 14.32 -58.89
N PRO A 54 75.71 15.59 -58.45
CA PRO A 54 75.10 16.04 -57.20
C PRO A 54 73.57 16.03 -57.21
N LEU A 55 72.95 16.25 -58.38
CA LEU A 55 71.49 16.20 -58.53
C LEU A 55 70.98 14.75 -58.47
N VAL A 56 71.67 13.81 -59.12
CA VAL A 56 71.34 12.38 -59.08
C VAL A 56 71.53 11.83 -57.67
N VAL A 57 72.64 12.14 -56.99
CA VAL A 57 72.87 11.75 -55.59
C VAL A 57 71.75 12.27 -54.69
N ARG A 58 71.40 13.56 -54.79
CA ARG A 58 70.32 14.13 -53.96
C ARG A 58 68.93 13.57 -54.27
N ALA A 59 68.66 13.18 -55.52
CA ALA A 59 67.44 12.46 -55.87
C ALA A 59 67.40 11.05 -55.27
N LEU A 60 68.52 10.32 -55.33
CA LEU A 60 68.67 8.99 -54.72
C LEU A 60 68.57 9.04 -53.19
N GLU A 61 69.16 10.03 -52.53
CA GLU A 61 69.00 10.25 -51.08
C GLU A 61 67.54 10.47 -50.66
N LEU A 62 66.76 11.20 -51.46
CA LEU A 62 65.33 11.43 -51.18
C LEU A 62 64.51 10.15 -51.43
N LEU A 63 64.85 9.38 -52.45
CA LEU A 63 64.25 8.07 -52.72
C LEU A 63 64.58 7.06 -51.61
N GLU A 64 65.82 7.02 -51.13
CA GLU A 64 66.24 6.16 -50.01
C GLU A 64 65.50 6.54 -48.72
N LYS A 65 65.43 7.83 -48.36
CA LYS A 65 64.65 8.31 -47.20
C LYS A 65 63.16 7.97 -47.30
N ALA A 66 62.58 8.00 -48.51
CA ALA A 66 61.20 7.59 -48.73
C ALA A 66 61.01 6.06 -48.69
N ALA A 67 61.99 5.29 -49.18
CA ALA A 67 61.98 3.83 -49.25
C ALA A 67 62.23 3.15 -47.90
N VAL A 68 63.06 3.76 -47.03
CA VAL A 68 63.30 3.32 -45.65
C VAL A 68 62.09 3.64 -44.75
N GLY A 69 61.30 4.67 -45.09
CA GLY A 69 60.11 5.08 -44.36
C GLY A 69 60.42 5.80 -43.04
N PRO A 70 59.40 6.13 -42.23
CA PRO A 70 59.61 6.64 -40.88
C PRO A 70 60.33 5.59 -40.03
N ALA A 71 61.27 6.03 -39.18
CA ALA A 71 62.12 5.14 -38.40
C ALA A 71 61.30 4.09 -37.63
N PRO A 72 61.76 2.82 -37.56
CA PRO A 72 61.01 1.73 -36.96
C PRO A 72 60.62 2.04 -35.50
N ASP A 73 61.50 2.70 -34.75
CA ASP A 73 61.27 3.12 -33.37
C ASP A 73 60.08 4.10 -33.25
N SER A 74 59.90 5.01 -34.21
CA SER A 74 58.79 5.98 -34.22
C SER A 74 57.45 5.30 -34.53
N LEU A 75 57.45 4.34 -35.46
CA LEU A 75 56.29 3.50 -35.73
C LEU A 75 55.95 2.60 -34.53
N GLN A 76 56.96 2.02 -33.88
CA GLN A 76 56.80 1.15 -32.72
C GLN A 76 56.23 1.91 -31.52
N VAL A 77 56.71 3.13 -31.24
CA VAL A 77 56.16 3.99 -30.18
C VAL A 77 54.70 4.36 -30.48
N SER A 78 54.37 4.72 -31.73
CA SER A 78 52.99 5.01 -32.14
C SER A 78 52.06 3.79 -31.98
N ALA A 79 52.53 2.60 -32.39
CA ALA A 79 51.80 1.35 -32.21
C ALA A 79 51.57 1.00 -30.74
N GLN A 80 52.59 1.17 -29.89
CA GLN A 80 52.47 0.97 -28.43
C GLN A 80 51.48 1.95 -27.78
N GLN A 81 51.47 3.21 -28.21
CA GLN A 81 50.49 4.20 -27.74
C GLN A 81 49.06 3.80 -28.13
N ALA A 82 48.84 3.44 -29.39
CA ALA A 82 47.55 2.95 -29.88
C ALA A 82 47.09 1.66 -29.17
N GLU A 83 48.01 0.74 -28.84
CA GLU A 83 47.69 -0.44 -28.03
C GLU A 83 47.24 -0.09 -26.61
N LEU A 84 47.89 0.87 -25.96
CA LEU A 84 47.52 1.31 -24.61
C LEU A 84 46.15 2.01 -24.60
N GLU A 85 45.87 2.85 -25.59
CA GLU A 85 44.56 3.47 -25.78
C GLU A 85 43.48 2.42 -26.03
N LEU A 86 43.76 1.43 -26.89
CA LEU A 86 42.83 0.35 -27.18
C LEU A 86 42.56 -0.54 -25.95
N ARG A 87 43.55 -0.71 -25.05
CA ARG A 87 43.35 -1.39 -23.75
C ARG A 87 42.44 -0.57 -22.83
N ARG A 88 42.71 0.73 -22.65
CA ARG A 88 41.85 1.65 -21.86
C ARG A 88 40.41 1.66 -22.35
N LEU A 89 40.21 1.85 -23.66
CA LEU A 89 38.87 1.85 -24.27
C LEU A 89 38.16 0.50 -24.11
N ARG A 90 38.88 -0.63 -24.13
CA ARG A 90 38.29 -1.95 -23.85
C ARG A 90 37.86 -2.09 -22.39
N GLU A 91 38.66 -1.63 -21.44
CA GLU A 91 38.31 -1.63 -20.01
C GLU A 91 37.09 -0.74 -19.73
N GLU A 92 37.06 0.48 -20.30
CA GLU A 92 35.91 1.38 -20.23
C GLU A 92 34.65 0.76 -20.86
N ASN A 93 34.77 0.14 -22.04
CA ASN A 93 33.63 -0.53 -22.68
C ASN A 93 33.13 -1.73 -21.87
N GLN A 94 34.00 -2.45 -21.15
CA GLN A 94 33.61 -3.51 -20.22
C GLN A 94 32.85 -2.95 -19.01
N ARG A 95 33.33 -1.86 -18.39
CA ARG A 95 32.65 -1.19 -17.27
C ARG A 95 31.26 -0.68 -17.67
N LEU A 96 31.19 0.07 -18.78
CA LEU A 96 29.92 0.59 -19.31
C LEU A 96 28.94 -0.52 -19.67
N ARG A 97 29.40 -1.66 -20.22
CA ARG A 97 28.53 -2.85 -20.45
C ARG A 97 28.03 -3.47 -19.14
N GLY A 98 28.85 -3.47 -18.09
CA GLY A 98 28.46 -3.89 -16.75
C GLY A 98 27.32 -3.03 -16.22
N GLU A 99 27.50 -1.71 -16.20
CA GLU A 99 26.49 -0.73 -15.78
C GLU A 99 25.21 -0.82 -16.62
N LEU A 100 25.32 -0.94 -17.95
CA LEU A 100 24.17 -1.12 -18.84
C LEU A 100 23.42 -2.45 -18.61
N SER A 101 24.07 -3.44 -17.99
CA SER A 101 23.46 -4.74 -17.66
C SER A 101 22.86 -4.77 -16.25
N SER A 102 23.41 -4.01 -15.29
CA SER A 102 22.91 -3.93 -13.92
C SER A 102 21.66 -3.05 -13.82
N GLY A 103 21.62 -1.91 -14.53
CA GLY A 103 20.45 -1.01 -14.54
C GLY A 103 19.12 -1.73 -14.83
N PRO A 104 18.99 -2.48 -15.95
CA PRO A 104 17.79 -3.27 -16.24
C PRO A 104 17.50 -4.37 -15.21
N GLN A 105 18.50 -4.87 -14.47
CA GLN A 105 18.30 -5.85 -13.41
C GLN A 105 17.76 -5.21 -12.13
N GLU A 106 18.27 -4.03 -11.77
CA GLU A 106 17.81 -3.19 -10.66
C GLU A 106 16.38 -2.68 -10.91
N GLU A 107 16.09 -2.14 -12.09
CA GLU A 107 14.73 -1.77 -12.51
C GLU A 107 13.76 -2.95 -12.40
N ARG A 108 14.15 -4.15 -12.87
CA ARG A 108 13.33 -5.37 -12.73
C ARG A 108 13.18 -5.80 -11.26
N ALA A 109 14.12 -5.49 -10.37
CA ALA A 109 13.98 -5.77 -8.95
C ALA A 109 12.99 -4.80 -8.30
N LEU A 110 13.13 -3.50 -8.57
CA LEU A 110 12.20 -2.45 -8.11
C LEU A 110 10.78 -2.69 -8.62
N LEU A 111 10.60 -3.06 -9.89
CA LEU A 111 9.28 -3.39 -10.45
C LEU A 111 8.64 -4.62 -9.79
N ARG A 112 9.44 -5.61 -9.37
CA ARG A 112 8.93 -6.76 -8.60
C ARG A 112 8.49 -6.31 -7.21
N GLN A 113 9.29 -5.52 -6.50
CA GLN A 113 8.94 -4.98 -5.18
C GLN A 113 7.68 -4.11 -5.23
N LEU A 114 7.58 -3.21 -6.21
CA LEU A 114 6.38 -2.39 -6.44
C LEU A 114 5.15 -3.26 -6.77
N LYS A 115 5.31 -4.31 -7.58
CA LYS A 115 4.24 -5.27 -7.85
C LYS A 115 3.80 -5.97 -6.57
N GLU A 116 4.72 -6.49 -5.76
CA GLU A 116 4.38 -7.14 -4.49
C GLU A 116 3.65 -6.22 -3.52
N VAL A 117 4.09 -4.96 -3.37
CA VAL A 117 3.41 -3.97 -2.54
C VAL A 117 2.01 -3.67 -3.09
N THR A 118 1.89 -3.52 -4.41
CA THR A 118 0.59 -3.30 -5.07
C THR A 118 -0.36 -4.49 -4.88
N ASP A 119 0.14 -5.72 -4.98
CA ASP A 119 -0.66 -6.94 -4.80
C ASP A 119 -1.07 -7.13 -3.33
N ARG A 120 -0.17 -6.85 -2.36
CA ARG A 120 -0.53 -6.77 -0.92
C ARG A 120 -1.63 -5.75 -0.66
N GLN A 121 -1.48 -4.51 -1.15
CA GLN A 121 -2.49 -3.45 -1.00
C GLN A 121 -3.84 -3.82 -1.64
N ARG A 122 -3.84 -4.51 -2.80
CA ARG A 122 -5.07 -5.03 -3.42
C ARG A 122 -5.76 -6.05 -2.53
N ASP A 123 -5.01 -6.96 -1.90
CA ASP A 123 -5.57 -7.99 -1.03
C ASP A 123 -6.02 -7.44 0.33
N GLU A 124 -5.33 -6.44 0.89
CA GLU A 124 -5.78 -5.65 2.04
C GLU A 124 -7.11 -4.93 1.73
N LEU A 125 -7.19 -4.22 0.60
CA LEU A 125 -8.44 -3.58 0.14
C LEU A 125 -9.57 -4.58 -0.07
N ARG A 126 -9.28 -5.79 -0.58
CA ARG A 126 -10.26 -6.88 -0.71
C ARG A 126 -10.71 -7.42 0.66
N ALA A 127 -9.82 -7.54 1.63
CA ALA A 127 -10.14 -7.94 2.99
C ALA A 127 -11.05 -6.90 3.66
N HIS A 128 -10.62 -5.63 3.69
CA HIS A 128 -11.43 -4.53 4.21
C HIS A 128 -12.79 -4.40 3.52
N SER A 129 -12.86 -4.62 2.20
CA SER A 129 -14.14 -4.63 1.46
C SER A 129 -15.07 -5.78 1.89
N ARG A 130 -14.54 -6.92 2.33
CA ARG A 130 -15.35 -8.04 2.88
C ARG A 130 -15.81 -7.72 4.30
N ASP A 131 -14.94 -7.15 5.12
CA ASP A 131 -15.25 -6.81 6.51
C ASP A 131 -16.26 -5.65 6.60
N LEU A 132 -16.15 -4.65 5.74
CA LEU A 132 -17.18 -3.60 5.59
C LEU A 132 -18.54 -4.18 5.19
N LYS A 133 -18.58 -5.15 4.28
CA LYS A 133 -19.83 -5.82 3.88
C LYS A 133 -20.45 -6.63 5.03
N ARG A 134 -19.63 -7.36 5.79
CA ARG A 134 -20.09 -8.08 7.00
C ARG A 134 -20.67 -7.12 8.03
N ARG A 135 -19.96 -6.03 8.34
CA ARG A 135 -20.44 -5.00 9.27
C ARG A 135 -21.73 -4.32 8.76
N SER A 136 -21.86 -4.07 7.45
CA SER A 136 -23.10 -3.57 6.86
C SER A 136 -24.27 -4.51 7.15
N GLN A 137 -24.11 -5.80 6.84
CA GLN A 137 -25.10 -6.85 7.09
C GLN A 137 -25.45 -6.99 8.59
N GLU A 138 -24.47 -6.89 9.48
CA GLU A 138 -24.70 -6.87 10.92
C GLU A 138 -25.50 -5.62 11.34
N THR A 139 -25.18 -4.44 10.83
CA THR A 139 -25.95 -3.21 11.13
C THR A 139 -27.37 -3.25 10.55
N GLU A 140 -27.56 -3.80 9.36
CA GLU A 140 -28.88 -4.01 8.73
C GLU A 140 -29.73 -4.98 9.58
N ALA A 141 -29.16 -6.11 10.00
CA ALA A 141 -29.85 -7.08 10.86
C ALA A 141 -30.23 -6.48 12.24
N LEU A 142 -29.35 -5.68 12.85
CA LEU A 142 -29.63 -4.97 14.09
C LEU A 142 -30.71 -3.89 13.90
N GLN A 143 -30.72 -3.19 12.76
CA GLN A 143 -31.79 -2.24 12.42
C GLN A 143 -33.15 -2.93 12.27
N GLU A 144 -33.21 -4.09 11.61
CA GLU A 144 -34.44 -4.89 11.54
C GLU A 144 -34.91 -5.33 12.93
N GLN A 145 -34.01 -5.82 13.79
CA GLN A 145 -34.35 -6.20 15.16
C GLN A 145 -34.90 -5.02 15.96
N LEU A 146 -34.30 -3.84 15.84
CA LEU A 146 -34.79 -2.61 16.47
C LEU A 146 -36.18 -2.23 15.96
N GLN A 147 -36.43 -2.29 14.65
CA GLN A 147 -37.75 -2.01 14.08
C GLN A 147 -38.83 -2.97 14.60
N ARG A 148 -38.52 -4.28 14.68
CA ARG A 148 -39.42 -5.29 15.26
C ARG A 148 -39.71 -5.02 16.74
N LEU A 149 -38.70 -4.64 17.53
CA LEU A 149 -38.87 -4.27 18.93
C LEU A 149 -39.69 -2.99 19.10
N LEU A 150 -39.52 -1.98 18.24
CA LEU A 150 -40.33 -0.76 18.25
C LEU A 150 -41.81 -1.05 17.96
N LEU A 151 -42.10 -1.92 16.98
CA LEU A 151 -43.45 -2.40 16.69
C LEU A 151 -44.08 -3.06 17.93
N VAL A 152 -43.42 -4.06 18.51
CA VAL A 152 -43.91 -4.77 19.72
C VAL A 152 -44.07 -3.81 20.91
N ASN A 153 -43.14 -2.88 21.11
CA ASN A 153 -43.24 -1.89 22.18
C ASN A 153 -44.45 -0.97 21.98
N SER A 154 -44.73 -0.57 20.74
CA SER A 154 -45.93 0.21 20.42
C SER A 154 -47.21 -0.58 20.70
N GLU A 155 -47.29 -1.86 20.32
CA GLU A 155 -48.44 -2.72 20.63
C GLU A 155 -48.68 -2.87 22.13
N LEU A 156 -47.61 -3.07 22.90
CA LEU A 156 -47.70 -3.19 24.36
C LEU A 156 -48.22 -1.90 25.01
N ARG A 157 -47.83 -0.72 24.51
CA ARG A 157 -48.40 0.56 24.96
C ARG A 157 -49.89 0.68 24.63
N HIS A 158 -50.32 0.27 23.44
CA HIS A 158 -51.74 0.25 23.07
C HIS A 158 -52.55 -0.74 23.93
N LYS A 159 -52.02 -1.95 24.16
CA LYS A 159 -52.62 -2.97 25.05
C LYS A 159 -52.75 -2.44 26.48
N LEU A 160 -51.70 -1.78 27.01
CA LEU A 160 -51.72 -1.15 28.33
C LEU A 160 -52.78 -0.04 28.43
N ALA A 161 -52.86 0.84 27.44
CA ALA A 161 -53.87 1.92 27.40
C ALA A 161 -55.31 1.37 27.33
N ALA A 162 -55.54 0.30 26.56
CA ALA A 162 -56.82 -0.39 26.49
C ALA A 162 -57.22 -1.01 27.86
N VAL A 163 -56.29 -1.73 28.52
CA VAL A 163 -56.52 -2.31 29.85
C VAL A 163 -56.75 -1.25 30.91
N GLN A 164 -55.99 -0.14 30.90
CA GLN A 164 -56.22 1.00 31.79
C GLN A 164 -57.60 1.64 31.60
N THR A 165 -58.08 1.73 30.36
CA THR A 165 -59.43 2.25 30.03
C THR A 165 -60.52 1.29 30.50
N GLN A 166 -60.33 -0.02 30.31
CA GLN A 166 -61.24 -1.05 30.82
C GLN A 166 -61.31 -1.07 32.35
N LEU A 167 -60.17 -0.91 33.04
CA LEU A 167 -60.11 -0.83 34.50
C LEU A 167 -60.90 0.37 35.05
N ARG A 168 -60.76 1.56 34.44
CA ARG A 168 -61.54 2.75 34.82
C ARG A 168 -63.04 2.50 34.64
N ALA A 169 -63.46 2.02 33.47
CA ALA A 169 -64.86 1.70 33.21
C ALA A 169 -65.43 0.59 34.12
N ALA A 170 -64.60 -0.32 34.63
CA ALA A 170 -65.01 -1.29 35.64
C ALA A 170 -65.20 -0.64 37.02
N GLN A 171 -64.27 0.23 37.44
CA GLN A 171 -64.37 1.01 38.68
C GLN A 171 -65.57 1.96 38.67
N ASP A 172 -65.87 2.60 37.53
CA ASP A 172 -67.02 3.51 37.41
C ASP A 172 -68.34 2.74 37.56
N ARG A 173 -68.48 1.58 36.92
CA ARG A 173 -69.64 0.68 37.12
C ARG A 173 -69.74 0.15 38.55
N GLU A 174 -68.62 -0.05 39.24
CA GLU A 174 -68.61 -0.47 40.64
C GLU A 174 -69.08 0.66 41.56
N ARG A 175 -68.65 1.90 41.32
CA ARG A 175 -69.15 3.10 42.00
C ARG A 175 -70.64 3.30 41.76
N GLU A 176 -71.10 3.20 40.51
CA GLU A 176 -72.53 3.28 40.15
C GLU A 176 -73.37 2.23 40.90
N ARG A 177 -72.87 0.99 41.03
CA ARG A 177 -73.53 -0.07 41.80
C ARG A 177 -73.54 0.22 43.30
N GLN A 178 -72.44 0.73 43.86
CA GLN A 178 -72.38 1.13 45.27
C GLN A 178 -73.40 2.25 45.56
N ILE A 179 -73.42 3.30 44.74
CA ILE A 179 -74.40 4.39 44.83
C ILE A 179 -75.85 3.87 44.71
N ALA A 180 -76.12 2.93 43.80
CA ALA A 180 -77.46 2.33 43.65
C ALA A 180 -77.88 1.47 44.85
N LEU A 181 -76.94 0.74 45.46
CA LEU A 181 -77.17 -0.04 46.69
C LEU A 181 -77.40 0.87 47.90
N ASP A 182 -76.60 1.92 48.06
CA ASP A 182 -76.74 2.88 49.15
C ASP A 182 -78.03 3.70 49.02
N GLY A 183 -78.41 4.14 47.81
CA GLY A 183 -79.71 4.77 47.56
C GLY A 183 -80.88 3.84 47.85
N SER A 184 -80.76 2.54 47.53
CA SER A 184 -81.77 1.54 47.84
C SER A 184 -81.89 1.26 49.35
N ARG A 185 -80.79 1.38 50.11
CA ARG A 185 -80.80 1.35 51.58
C ARG A 185 -81.49 2.59 52.16
N GLN A 186 -81.12 3.79 51.70
CA GLN A 186 -81.73 5.04 52.15
C GLN A 186 -83.25 5.04 51.92
N LEU A 187 -83.72 4.61 50.75
CA LEU A 187 -85.17 4.49 50.49
C LEU A 187 -85.88 3.44 51.36
N ALA A 188 -85.16 2.41 51.83
CA ALA A 188 -85.71 1.43 52.77
C ALA A 188 -85.70 1.93 54.22
N GLU A 189 -84.73 2.75 54.60
CA GLU A 189 -84.68 3.45 55.90
C GLU A 189 -85.76 4.56 55.96
N GLU A 190 -85.94 5.34 54.89
CA GLU A 190 -87.00 6.35 54.76
C GLU A 190 -88.41 5.75 54.77
N GLN A 191 -88.62 4.60 54.13
CA GLN A 191 -89.89 3.85 54.20
C GLN A 191 -90.15 3.21 55.58
N SER A 192 -89.16 3.21 56.49
CA SER A 192 -89.29 2.65 57.85
C SER A 192 -89.50 3.71 58.93
N LEU A 193 -89.66 4.99 58.58
CA LEU A 193 -89.67 6.10 59.54
C LEU A 193 -90.90 7.01 59.45
N GLU A 194 -91.93 6.65 60.22
CA GLU A 194 -92.90 7.56 60.85
C GLU A 194 -93.13 7.11 62.32
N PRO A 195 -93.52 7.99 63.25
CA PRO A 195 -92.53 8.48 64.23
C PRO A 195 -92.85 8.21 65.71
N GLU A 196 -91.83 8.27 66.59
CA GLU A 196 -91.98 8.69 67.99
C GLU A 196 -90.71 9.41 68.52
N GLU A 197 -90.89 10.23 69.56
CA GLU A 197 -89.96 11.27 69.99
C GLU A 197 -89.06 10.91 71.21
N ALA A 198 -87.82 11.39 71.14
CA ALA A 198 -87.10 12.14 72.19
C ALA A 198 -86.66 11.52 73.56
N THR A 199 -85.32 11.38 73.68
CA THR A 199 -84.43 11.91 74.76
C THR A 199 -84.40 11.27 76.17
N PRO A 200 -83.39 11.56 77.05
CA PRO A 200 -82.06 12.21 76.84
C PRO A 200 -80.83 11.47 77.45
N ASP A 201 -79.64 12.06 77.22
CA ASP A 201 -78.36 11.96 77.98
C ASP A 201 -77.55 10.62 77.97
N ASP A 202 -76.20 10.63 78.01
CA ASP A 202 -75.22 11.73 78.11
C ASP A 202 -73.93 11.50 77.26
N ARG A 203 -73.05 12.50 77.25
CA ARG A 203 -71.83 12.70 76.42
C ARG A 203 -70.76 11.60 76.59
N VAL A 204 -69.82 11.38 75.68
CA VAL A 204 -68.54 12.12 75.44
C VAL A 204 -67.82 11.38 74.28
N ASP A 205 -67.20 11.95 73.23
CA ASP A 205 -67.01 13.36 72.79
C ASP A 205 -66.80 13.45 71.25
N THR A 206 -66.37 14.60 70.75
CA THR A 206 -66.01 14.90 69.34
C THR A 206 -64.54 15.33 69.18
N LEU A 207 -63.91 15.02 68.02
CA LEU A 207 -63.20 15.98 67.13
C LEU A 207 -62.12 15.34 66.21
N GLN A 208 -62.34 15.53 64.90
CA GLN A 208 -61.40 15.97 63.85
C GLN A 208 -59.98 15.36 63.68
N GLN A 209 -59.73 14.92 62.43
CA GLN A 209 -58.42 14.86 61.75
C GLN A 209 -57.72 16.25 61.76
N PRO A 210 -56.38 16.41 61.53
CA PRO A 210 -55.51 15.53 60.72
C PRO A 210 -54.08 15.27 61.26
N GLY A 211 -53.41 14.22 60.75
CA GLY A 211 -52.02 13.95 61.13
C GLY A 211 -51.34 12.81 60.37
N ARG A 212 -50.80 13.12 59.18
CA ARG A 212 -49.84 12.25 58.47
C ARG A 212 -48.44 12.55 59.01
N PRO A 213 -47.70 11.55 59.54
CA PRO A 213 -46.27 11.42 59.25
C PRO A 213 -46.08 10.45 58.09
N PRO A 214 -44.93 10.47 57.40
CA PRO A 214 -44.83 9.93 56.06
C PRO A 214 -45.08 8.43 55.99
N GLU A 215 -45.54 8.00 54.81
CA GLU A 215 -45.32 6.66 54.30
C GLU A 215 -43.87 6.22 54.59
N ALA A 216 -43.70 5.39 55.62
CA ALA A 216 -42.77 4.30 55.50
C ALA A 216 -43.23 3.58 54.23
N VAL A 217 -42.47 3.74 53.15
CA VAL A 217 -42.74 3.10 51.86
C VAL A 217 -42.71 1.62 52.13
N GLN A 218 -43.89 1.06 52.42
CA GLN A 218 -44.13 -0.37 52.48
C GLN A 218 -43.95 -0.82 51.05
N CYS A 219 -42.70 -1.19 50.72
CA CYS A 219 -42.33 -1.75 49.45
C CYS A 219 -43.37 -2.80 49.08
N GLY A 220 -44.18 -2.52 48.06
CA GLY A 220 -45.18 -3.45 47.54
C GLY A 220 -44.56 -4.63 46.80
N PHE A 221 -43.35 -5.02 47.20
CA PHE A 221 -42.59 -6.13 46.66
C PHE A 221 -42.83 -7.36 47.52
N SER A 222 -43.15 -8.48 46.87
CA SER A 222 -43.14 -9.78 47.53
C SER A 222 -41.75 -10.11 48.09
N ARG A 223 -41.68 -11.07 49.02
CA ARG A 223 -40.40 -11.55 49.54
C ARG A 223 -39.56 -12.23 48.45
N GLU A 224 -40.17 -12.75 47.39
CA GLU A 224 -39.46 -13.24 46.20
C GLU A 224 -38.94 -12.07 45.36
N GLU A 225 -39.77 -11.07 45.06
CA GLU A 225 -39.38 -9.91 44.26
C GLU A 225 -38.22 -9.14 44.90
N LEU A 226 -38.23 -8.96 46.22
CA LEU A 226 -37.10 -8.32 46.92
C LEU A 226 -35.79 -9.14 46.82
N LYS A 227 -35.88 -10.49 46.84
CA LYS A 227 -34.71 -11.36 46.61
C LYS A 227 -34.21 -11.25 45.16
N GLN A 228 -35.12 -11.21 44.20
CA GLN A 228 -34.79 -11.08 42.79
C GLN A 228 -34.12 -9.73 42.51
N ILE A 229 -34.69 -8.62 43.01
CA ILE A 229 -34.09 -7.27 42.94
C ILE A 229 -32.71 -7.23 43.63
N LEU A 230 -32.53 -7.95 44.76
CA LEU A 230 -31.23 -8.09 45.42
C LEU A 230 -30.22 -8.84 44.53
N GLN A 231 -30.64 -9.90 43.85
CA GLN A 231 -29.80 -10.70 42.96
C GLN A 231 -29.43 -9.91 41.69
N GLU A 232 -30.41 -9.34 40.99
CA GLU A 232 -30.21 -8.50 39.80
C GLU A 232 -29.26 -7.32 40.11
N ARG A 233 -29.42 -6.68 41.27
CA ARG A 233 -28.51 -5.61 41.74
C ARG A 233 -27.08 -6.12 41.97
N ASN A 234 -26.90 -7.34 42.49
CA ASN A 234 -25.57 -7.91 42.69
C ASN A 234 -24.90 -8.28 41.36
N GLU A 235 -25.67 -8.84 40.41
CA GLU A 235 -25.22 -9.15 39.05
C GLU A 235 -24.84 -7.86 38.28
N LEU A 236 -25.69 -6.84 38.34
CA LEU A 236 -25.39 -5.51 37.78
C LEU A 236 -24.16 -4.87 38.43
N LYS A 237 -23.95 -5.06 39.74
CA LYS A 237 -22.75 -4.58 40.43
C LYS A 237 -21.48 -5.29 39.95
N ALA A 238 -21.55 -6.59 39.66
CA ALA A 238 -20.43 -7.33 39.06
C ALA A 238 -20.16 -6.87 37.61
N ASN A 239 -21.21 -6.70 36.80
CA ASN A 239 -21.07 -6.21 35.43
C ASN A 239 -20.50 -4.79 35.37
N VAL A 240 -20.95 -3.89 36.26
CA VAL A 240 -20.39 -2.53 36.38
C VAL A 240 -18.93 -2.54 36.86
N PHE A 241 -18.50 -3.55 37.63
CA PHE A 241 -17.10 -3.71 38.00
C PHE A 241 -16.26 -4.13 36.78
N LEU A 242 -16.68 -5.17 36.06
CA LEU A 242 -16.00 -5.64 34.84
C LEU A 242 -15.92 -4.55 33.75
N LEU A 243 -17.02 -3.86 33.46
CA LEU A 243 -17.04 -2.76 32.50
C LEU A 243 -16.12 -1.60 32.90
N LYS A 244 -15.91 -1.35 34.21
CA LYS A 244 -14.94 -0.36 34.68
C LYS A 244 -13.50 -0.81 34.48
N GLU A 245 -13.22 -2.10 34.62
CA GLU A 245 -11.90 -2.68 34.34
C GLU A 245 -11.59 -2.64 32.84
N GLU A 246 -12.55 -3.00 31.98
CA GLU A 246 -12.44 -2.85 30.52
C GLU A 246 -12.23 -1.39 30.10
N LEU A 247 -13.03 -0.45 30.63
CA LEU A 247 -12.84 0.98 30.35
C LEU A 247 -11.48 1.50 30.85
N ALA A 248 -10.97 1.01 31.97
CA ALA A 248 -9.63 1.36 32.46
C ALA A 248 -8.51 0.76 31.59
N TYR A 249 -8.74 -0.40 30.97
CA TYR A 249 -7.82 -1.00 30.00
C TYR A 249 -7.71 -0.15 28.72
N PHE A 250 -8.83 0.38 28.21
CA PHE A 250 -8.84 1.26 27.03
C PHE A 250 -8.47 2.74 27.29
N GLN A 251 -8.19 3.12 28.54
CA GLN A 251 -7.74 4.47 28.93
C GLN A 251 -6.22 4.57 29.14
N ARG A 252 -5.46 3.53 28.76
CA ARG A 252 -3.99 3.50 28.74
C ARG A 252 -3.45 3.52 27.32
#